data_AF-A0A9N8M8R4-F1
#
_entry.id   AF-A0A9N8M8R4-F1
#
_cell.length_a   1.000
_cell.length_b   1.000
_cell.length_c   1.000
_cell.angle_alpha   90.00
_cell.angle_beta   90.00
_cell.angle_gamma   90.00
#
_symmetry.space_group_name_H-M   'P 1'
#
loop_
_entity.id
_entity.type
_entity.pdbx_description
1 polymer ?
#
loop_
_entity_poly.entity_id
_entity_poly.type
_entity_poly.pdbx_seq_one_letter_code
_entity_poly.pdbx_strand_id
1 'polypeptide(L)'
;MASGSRSVALGGLRIARASLFARGRVDPLKFRIASRAASTASSTPEPGQGAAEETSAPAAVNPRSTYRFSSAALIRELPAAGANGVTPLARGSQPNTIFKGVLPRVHQALRAQLDPSQARTALVDRRSAEQLPPGSVLTVETWTSTAQRGSTSFSGVLIAIRRRGMATSLVLRTLVANKLGVEMRFSLYSPLIKQIKVVARAEASKRQQGLRRTRRAKLYYLRRDDRRLNAVAGMVKAQRQAEEAAQERAAKAALGPQQQKGPQQKGQQQKGQQQKRAKR
;
A
#
# COMPACT_ATOMS: atom_id res chain seq x y z
N MET A 1 -35.21 58.22 38.51
CA MET A 1 -36.48 57.57 38.89
C MET A 1 -36.88 56.61 37.76
N ALA A 2 -37.20 55.36 38.12
CA ALA A 2 -37.85 54.27 37.35
C ALA A 2 -37.35 53.97 35.92
N SER A 3 -36.51 52.97 35.67
CA SER A 3 -36.81 51.51 35.59
C SER A 3 -38.03 51.15 34.72
N GLY A 4 -37.78 50.58 33.54
CA GLY A 4 -38.80 49.98 32.68
C GLY A 4 -38.17 48.89 31.82
N SER A 5 -38.12 47.68 32.37
CA SER A 5 -37.63 46.45 31.74
C SER A 5 -38.47 46.06 30.52
N ARG A 6 -37.83 45.71 29.41
CA ARG A 6 -38.46 44.90 28.35
C ARG A 6 -37.83 43.52 28.33
N SER A 7 -38.63 42.60 28.87
CA SER A 7 -38.38 41.17 28.98
C SER A 7 -38.37 40.47 27.62
N VAL A 8 -37.57 39.42 27.59
CA VAL A 8 -37.30 38.44 26.56
C VAL A 8 -38.53 37.57 26.28
N ALA A 9 -38.79 37.23 25.02
CA ALA A 9 -39.61 36.09 24.64
C ALA A 9 -38.92 35.29 23.52
N LEU A 10 -38.10 34.32 23.95
CA LEU A 10 -37.60 33.21 23.16
C LEU A 10 -38.75 32.23 22.91
N GLY A 11 -39.39 32.31 21.75
CA GLY A 11 -40.34 31.31 21.25
C GLY A 11 -39.61 30.18 20.55
N GLY A 12 -39.17 29.18 21.31
CA GLY A 12 -38.50 27.99 20.80
C GLY A 12 -39.44 27.05 20.05
N LEU A 13 -39.16 26.80 18.77
CA LEU A 13 -39.78 25.73 18.01
C LEU A 13 -39.05 24.41 18.32
N ARG A 14 -39.57 23.67 19.31
CA ARG A 14 -39.14 22.31 19.64
C ARG A 14 -39.73 21.35 18.59
N ILE A 15 -38.91 20.93 17.63
CA ILE A 15 -39.24 19.79 16.77
C ILE A 15 -39.00 18.53 17.60
N ALA A 16 -40.09 17.86 17.95
CA ALA A 16 -40.08 16.63 18.72
C ALA A 16 -39.45 15.47 17.92
N ARG A 17 -38.67 14.68 18.65
CA ARG A 17 -38.08 13.40 18.26
C ARG A 17 -39.17 12.38 17.91
N ALA A 18 -38.98 11.65 16.80
CA ALA A 18 -39.53 10.32 16.62
C ALA A 18 -38.38 9.34 16.36
N SER A 19 -37.93 8.69 17.43
CA SER A 19 -37.02 7.56 17.41
C SER A 19 -37.83 6.28 17.23
N LEU A 20 -37.89 5.73 16.02
CA LEU A 20 -38.35 4.36 15.78
C LEU A 20 -37.13 3.45 15.59
N PHE A 21 -36.56 3.02 16.71
CA PHE A 21 -35.57 1.95 16.76
C PHE A 21 -36.32 0.63 16.90
N ALA A 22 -36.85 0.10 15.78
CA ALA A 22 -37.44 -1.23 15.76
C ALA A 22 -36.33 -2.26 15.53
N ARG A 23 -36.06 -3.03 16.59
CA ARG A 23 -35.14 -4.18 16.59
C ARG A 23 -35.73 -5.31 15.74
N GLY A 24 -35.20 -5.51 14.54
CA GLY A 24 -35.39 -6.73 13.75
C GLY A 24 -34.21 -7.67 13.92
N ARG A 25 -34.29 -8.62 14.87
CA ARG A 25 -33.47 -9.84 14.83
C ARG A 25 -33.96 -10.69 13.67
N VAL A 26 -33.06 -11.10 12.79
CA VAL A 26 -33.28 -12.21 11.85
C VAL A 26 -32.24 -13.26 12.18
N ASP A 27 -32.70 -14.35 12.80
CA ASP A 27 -31.90 -15.53 13.11
C ASP A 27 -31.55 -16.29 11.80
N PRO A 28 -30.29 -16.67 11.57
CA PRO A 28 -29.90 -17.43 10.39
C PRO A 28 -29.76 -18.91 10.73
N LEU A 29 -30.84 -19.69 10.74
CA LEU A 29 -30.72 -21.15 10.86
C LEU A 29 -31.84 -21.90 10.11
N LYS A 30 -31.40 -22.93 9.38
CA LYS A 30 -32.15 -24.09 8.85
C LYS A 30 -32.69 -23.98 7.42
N PHE A 31 -31.81 -24.22 6.44
CA PHE A 31 -32.17 -25.07 5.31
C PHE A 31 -31.16 -26.21 5.20
N ARG A 32 -31.53 -27.32 5.85
CA ARG A 32 -30.92 -28.65 5.69
C ARG A 32 -31.94 -29.44 4.87
N ILE A 33 -31.69 -29.62 3.58
CA ILE A 33 -32.41 -30.55 2.70
C ILE A 33 -31.31 -31.34 1.99
N ALA A 34 -30.90 -32.44 2.62
CA ALA A 34 -31.32 -33.79 2.26
C ALA A 34 -30.52 -34.30 1.05
N SER A 35 -29.38 -34.91 1.37
CA SER A 35 -28.77 -35.98 0.62
C SER A 35 -29.79 -37.08 0.37
N ARG A 36 -30.11 -37.35 -0.90
CA ARG A 36 -30.76 -38.60 -1.31
C ARG A 36 -29.81 -39.34 -2.24
N ALA A 37 -29.17 -40.36 -1.67
CA ALA A 37 -28.51 -41.43 -2.37
C ALA A 37 -29.54 -42.53 -2.66
N ALA A 38 -29.47 -43.09 -3.87
CA ALA A 38 -29.85 -44.44 -4.29
C ALA A 38 -29.23 -44.58 -5.70
N SER A 39 -28.12 -45.31 -5.89
CA SER A 39 -28.05 -46.76 -6.15
C SER A 39 -29.07 -47.18 -7.23
N THR A 40 -28.68 -47.68 -8.40
CA THR A 40 -28.08 -49.00 -8.64
C THR A 40 -27.84 -49.20 -10.15
N ALA A 41 -26.73 -49.85 -10.51
CA ALA A 41 -26.45 -50.67 -11.71
C ALA A 41 -24.91 -50.63 -11.95
N SER A 42 -24.09 -51.43 -11.28
CA SER A 42 -23.75 -52.84 -11.57
C SER A 42 -23.24 -53.10 -12.99
N SER A 43 -21.92 -53.00 -13.20
CA SER A 43 -21.17 -53.90 -14.09
C SER A 43 -19.66 -53.75 -13.87
N THR A 44 -19.04 -54.80 -13.34
CA THR A 44 -17.59 -55.07 -13.26
C THR A 44 -17.43 -56.60 -13.27
N PRO A 45 -16.29 -57.20 -13.64
CA PRO A 45 -15.33 -57.00 -14.74
C PRO A 45 -15.14 -58.32 -15.55
N GLU A 46 -14.22 -58.37 -16.51
CA GLU A 46 -13.27 -59.49 -16.71
C GLU A 46 -12.06 -59.02 -17.57
N PRO A 47 -10.88 -59.68 -17.49
CA PRO A 47 -9.57 -59.09 -17.72
C PRO A 47 -8.96 -59.42 -19.08
N GLY A 48 -8.11 -58.51 -19.56
CA GLY A 48 -7.14 -58.76 -20.62
C GLY A 48 -5.74 -58.43 -20.12
N GLN A 49 -4.93 -59.45 -19.90
CA GLN A 49 -3.51 -59.34 -19.58
C GLN A 49 -2.73 -58.86 -20.82
N GLY A 50 -1.75 -57.98 -20.62
CA GLY A 50 -0.77 -57.66 -21.66
C GLY A 50 0.13 -56.47 -21.36
N ALA A 51 1.34 -56.79 -20.88
CA ALA A 51 2.56 -56.00 -20.88
C ALA A 51 2.67 -54.80 -19.91
N ALA A 52 3.50 -55.03 -18.90
CA ALA A 52 4.20 -53.99 -18.16
C ALA A 52 5.14 -53.21 -19.08
N GLU A 53 5.04 -51.89 -19.07
CA GLU A 53 6.21 -51.02 -19.23
C GLU A 53 6.27 -50.10 -18.01
N GLU A 54 7.35 -50.28 -17.26
CA GLU A 54 7.71 -49.51 -16.10
C GLU A 54 8.09 -48.08 -16.50
N THR A 55 7.61 -47.13 -15.69
CA THR A 55 8.26 -45.86 -15.34
C THR A 55 8.96 -45.06 -16.44
N SER A 56 8.30 -43.98 -16.87
CA SER A 56 8.90 -42.67 -16.61
C SER A 56 7.80 -41.69 -16.21
N ALA A 57 7.87 -41.19 -14.97
CA ALA A 57 7.12 -40.01 -14.58
C ALA A 57 7.45 -38.90 -15.60
N PRO A 58 6.47 -38.12 -16.10
CA PRO A 58 6.80 -36.99 -16.94
C PRO A 58 7.68 -36.09 -16.10
N ALA A 59 8.96 -36.00 -16.48
CA ALA A 59 9.97 -35.22 -15.78
C ALA A 59 9.34 -33.88 -15.43
N ALA A 60 9.25 -33.59 -14.13
CA ALA A 60 8.77 -32.31 -13.64
C ALA A 60 9.64 -31.27 -14.34
N VAL A 61 9.07 -30.60 -15.35
CA VAL A 61 9.72 -29.52 -16.08
C VAL A 61 9.89 -28.44 -15.04
N ASN A 62 11.06 -28.43 -14.40
CA ASN A 62 11.50 -27.31 -13.58
C ASN A 62 11.23 -26.05 -14.39
N PRO A 63 10.42 -25.08 -13.91
CA PRO A 63 10.17 -23.85 -14.63
C PRO A 63 11.41 -22.95 -14.51
N ARG A 64 12.57 -23.45 -14.92
CA ARG A 64 13.77 -22.66 -15.17
C ARG A 64 13.47 -21.83 -16.40
N SER A 65 13.02 -20.60 -16.15
CA SER A 65 12.90 -19.46 -17.06
C SER A 65 12.87 -19.83 -18.56
N THR A 66 11.67 -19.84 -19.13
CA THR A 66 11.44 -19.92 -20.58
C THR A 66 12.14 -18.79 -21.37
N TYR A 67 12.60 -17.73 -20.70
CA TYR A 67 13.40 -16.67 -21.32
C TYR A 67 14.90 -16.96 -21.22
N ARG A 68 15.54 -17.09 -22.40
CA ARG A 68 16.97 -17.38 -22.58
C ARG A 68 17.92 -16.35 -21.94
N PHE A 69 17.47 -15.11 -21.75
CA PHE A 69 18.32 -14.00 -21.32
C PHE A 69 18.05 -13.50 -19.88
N SER A 70 17.01 -13.97 -19.20
CA SER A 70 16.67 -13.46 -17.86
C SER A 70 16.06 -14.52 -16.96
N SER A 71 16.87 -15.09 -16.06
CA SER A 71 16.45 -16.10 -15.09
C SER A 71 15.47 -15.58 -14.02
N ALA A 72 15.36 -14.25 -13.83
CA ALA A 72 14.51 -13.61 -12.83
C ALA A 72 13.16 -13.10 -13.39
N ALA A 73 12.80 -13.43 -14.63
CA ALA A 73 11.53 -12.99 -15.20
C ALA A 73 10.36 -13.70 -14.50
N LEU A 74 9.38 -12.92 -14.01
CA LEU A 74 8.08 -13.44 -13.57
C LEU A 74 7.31 -13.91 -14.80
N ILE A 75 7.36 -15.19 -15.10
CA ILE A 75 6.62 -15.80 -16.21
C ILE A 75 5.19 -16.05 -15.75
N ARG A 76 4.22 -15.55 -16.51
CA ARG A 76 2.83 -15.90 -16.30
C ARG A 76 2.66 -17.36 -16.71
N GLU A 77 2.34 -18.24 -15.77
CA GLU A 77 1.84 -19.58 -16.12
C GLU A 77 0.53 -19.40 -16.89
N LEU A 78 0.60 -19.59 -18.21
CA LEU A 78 -0.59 -19.66 -19.03
C LEU A 78 -1.21 -21.05 -18.81
N PRO A 79 -2.54 -21.15 -18.64
CA PRO A 79 -3.19 -22.46 -18.62
C PRO A 79 -2.89 -23.17 -19.96
N ALA A 80 -2.63 -24.47 -19.90
CA ALA A 80 -2.32 -25.27 -21.09
C ALA A 80 -3.37 -25.01 -22.19
N ALA A 81 -2.91 -24.71 -23.41
CA ALA A 81 -3.80 -24.55 -24.55
C ALA A 81 -4.56 -25.87 -24.79
N GLY A 82 -5.87 -25.79 -24.98
CA GLY A 82 -6.65 -26.97 -25.35
C GLY A 82 -6.27 -27.46 -26.75
N ALA A 83 -6.74 -28.65 -27.13
CA ALA A 83 -6.45 -29.27 -28.43
C ALA A 83 -6.73 -28.36 -29.66
N ASN A 84 -7.63 -27.38 -29.52
CA ASN A 84 -7.97 -26.42 -30.57
C ASN A 84 -7.06 -25.17 -30.61
N GLY A 85 -5.93 -25.17 -29.86
CA GLY A 85 -5.05 -23.99 -29.71
C GLY A 85 -5.66 -22.85 -28.88
N VAL A 86 -6.92 -22.98 -28.47
CA VAL A 86 -7.60 -22.05 -27.57
C VAL A 86 -7.46 -22.57 -26.14
N THR A 87 -6.85 -21.78 -25.27
CA THR A 87 -6.81 -22.07 -23.83
C THR A 87 -8.24 -22.08 -23.27
N PRO A 88 -8.77 -23.23 -22.81
CA PRO A 88 -10.12 -23.29 -22.29
C PRO A 88 -10.21 -22.42 -21.03
N LEU A 89 -11.10 -21.44 -21.07
CA LEU A 89 -11.46 -20.66 -19.90
C LEU A 89 -11.97 -21.64 -18.83
N ALA A 90 -11.36 -21.66 -17.65
CA ALA A 90 -11.70 -22.59 -16.57
C ALA A 90 -13.23 -22.63 -16.34
N ARG A 91 -13.83 -23.83 -16.30
CA ARG A 91 -15.28 -24.01 -16.10
C ARG A 91 -15.73 -23.21 -14.87
N GLY A 92 -16.67 -22.27 -15.06
CA GLY A 92 -17.02 -21.18 -14.12
C GLY A 92 -16.63 -19.77 -14.62
N SER A 93 -16.01 -19.70 -15.80
CA SER A 93 -15.58 -18.49 -16.50
C SER A 93 -16.53 -18.08 -17.62
N GLN A 94 -17.84 -18.04 -17.35
CA GLN A 94 -18.72 -17.19 -18.14
C GLN A 94 -18.99 -15.91 -17.34
N PRO A 95 -19.03 -14.75 -17.99
CA PRO A 95 -19.52 -13.55 -17.33
C PRO A 95 -20.98 -13.81 -16.94
N ASN A 96 -21.28 -14.06 -15.66
CA ASN A 96 -22.64 -14.38 -15.21
C ASN A 96 -23.69 -13.29 -15.55
N THR A 97 -23.28 -12.16 -16.11
CA THR A 97 -24.14 -11.07 -16.64
C THR A 97 -23.37 -10.28 -17.71
N ILE A 98 -24.09 -9.54 -18.57
CA ILE A 98 -23.55 -8.55 -19.52
C ILE A 98 -22.59 -7.56 -18.84
N PHE A 99 -22.82 -7.25 -17.56
CA PHE A 99 -22.02 -6.33 -16.75
C PHE A 99 -20.72 -6.94 -16.16
N LYS A 100 -20.52 -8.25 -16.28
CA LYS A 100 -19.34 -8.98 -15.77
C LYS A 100 -18.42 -9.45 -16.89
N GLY A 101 -18.27 -8.66 -17.95
CA GLY A 101 -17.49 -9.02 -19.14
C GLY A 101 -16.08 -9.58 -18.85
N VAL A 102 -15.54 -10.29 -19.83
CA VAL A 102 -14.24 -10.98 -19.74
C VAL A 102 -13.11 -10.04 -19.31
N LEU A 103 -13.08 -8.81 -19.85
CA LEU A 103 -12.01 -7.85 -19.58
C LEU A 103 -11.95 -7.36 -18.12
N PRO A 104 -13.06 -6.92 -17.48
CA PRO A 104 -13.10 -6.67 -16.04
C PRO A 104 -12.59 -7.82 -15.18
N ARG A 105 -12.96 -9.07 -15.51
CA ARG A 105 -12.49 -10.27 -14.81
C ARG A 105 -10.97 -10.44 -14.95
N VAL A 106 -10.44 -10.30 -16.16
CA VAL A 106 -9.00 -10.36 -16.43
C VAL A 106 -8.25 -9.26 -15.66
N HIS A 107 -8.77 -8.03 -15.64
CA HIS A 107 -8.19 -6.96 -14.83
C HIS A 107 -8.20 -7.29 -13.32
N GLN A 108 -9.27 -7.88 -12.80
CA GLN A 108 -9.32 -8.28 -11.39
C GLN A 108 -8.31 -9.39 -11.08
N ALA A 109 -8.19 -10.40 -11.94
CA ALA A 109 -7.22 -11.49 -11.78
C ALA A 109 -5.77 -10.95 -11.79
N LEU A 110 -5.44 -10.07 -12.72
CA LEU A 110 -4.10 -9.45 -12.81
C LEU A 110 -3.82 -8.53 -11.61
N ARG A 111 -4.82 -7.83 -11.07
CA ARG A 111 -4.65 -7.06 -9.82
C ARG A 111 -4.36 -7.96 -8.64
N ALA A 112 -5.10 -9.06 -8.49
CA ALA A 112 -4.86 -10.01 -7.41
C ALA A 112 -3.45 -10.60 -7.48
N GLN A 113 -2.92 -10.84 -8.69
CA GLN A 113 -1.56 -11.32 -8.89
C GLN A 113 -0.50 -10.27 -8.56
N LEU A 114 -0.66 -9.02 -9.01
CA LEU A 114 0.35 -7.97 -8.88
C LEU A 114 0.27 -7.15 -7.58
N ASP A 115 -0.88 -7.17 -6.91
CA ASP A 115 -1.17 -6.45 -5.67
C ASP A 115 -1.99 -7.36 -4.74
N PRO A 116 -1.38 -8.42 -4.17
CA PRO A 116 -2.09 -9.38 -3.33
C PRO A 116 -2.65 -8.73 -2.06
N SER A 117 -1.97 -7.73 -1.51
CA SER A 117 -2.43 -6.98 -0.32
C SER A 117 -3.49 -5.93 -0.63
N GLN A 118 -3.80 -5.66 -1.90
CA GLN A 118 -4.71 -4.61 -2.36
C GLN A 118 -4.36 -3.19 -1.87
N ALA A 119 -3.19 -2.98 -1.25
CA ALA A 119 -2.82 -1.70 -0.65
C ALA A 119 -2.69 -0.62 -1.73
N ARG A 120 -2.12 -0.95 -2.89
CA ARG A 120 -1.97 0.00 -4.00
C ARG A 120 -3.33 0.33 -4.62
N THR A 121 -4.18 -0.68 -4.75
CA THR A 121 -5.55 -0.51 -5.25
C THR A 121 -6.39 0.37 -4.32
N ALA A 122 -6.26 0.18 -3.00
CA ALA A 122 -6.95 0.99 -1.99
C ALA A 122 -6.60 2.49 -2.09
N LEU A 123 -5.35 2.84 -2.40
CA LEU A 123 -4.94 4.24 -2.61
C LEU A 123 -5.65 4.92 -3.79
N VAL A 124 -6.03 4.15 -4.80
CA VAL A 124 -6.60 4.68 -6.05
C VAL A 124 -8.09 4.41 -6.17
N ASP A 125 -8.70 3.54 -5.38
CA ASP A 125 -10.13 3.34 -5.43
C ASP A 125 -10.89 4.61 -4.99
N ARG A 126 -12.09 4.83 -5.53
CA ARG A 126 -12.99 5.94 -5.16
C ARG A 126 -13.79 5.63 -3.90
N ARG A 127 -13.96 4.35 -3.60
CA ARG A 127 -14.81 3.86 -2.51
C ARG A 127 -14.01 3.57 -1.24
N SER A 128 -12.70 3.51 -1.33
CA SER A 128 -11.80 3.24 -0.21
C SER A 128 -11.66 4.47 0.69
N ALA A 129 -11.58 4.24 2.00
CA ALA A 129 -11.24 5.28 2.96
C ALA A 129 -9.81 5.80 2.79
N GLU A 130 -8.91 4.95 2.27
CA GLU A 130 -7.50 5.28 2.03
C GLU A 130 -7.26 6.00 0.70
N GLN A 131 -8.32 6.35 -0.02
CA GLN A 131 -8.22 7.04 -1.30
C GLN A 131 -7.30 8.26 -1.22
N LEU A 132 -6.38 8.36 -2.19
CA LEU A 132 -5.54 9.53 -2.38
C LEU A 132 -6.29 10.63 -3.14
N PRO A 133 -6.57 11.78 -2.50
CA PRO A 133 -7.03 12.95 -3.24
C PRO A 133 -5.87 13.55 -4.06
N PRO A 134 -6.16 14.13 -5.24
CA PRO A 134 -5.18 14.91 -5.97
C PRO A 134 -4.74 16.11 -5.11
N GLY A 135 -3.44 16.41 -5.13
CA GLY A 135 -2.77 17.37 -4.26
C GLY A 135 -2.01 16.73 -3.10
N SER A 136 -2.21 15.43 -2.85
CA SER A 136 -1.44 14.69 -1.84
C SER A 136 0.03 14.59 -2.25
N VAL A 137 0.93 14.59 -1.26
CA VAL A 137 2.38 14.48 -1.45
C VAL A 137 2.79 13.04 -1.25
N LEU A 138 3.40 12.45 -2.26
CA LEU A 138 3.82 11.05 -2.27
C LEU A 138 5.33 10.96 -2.47
N THR A 139 5.94 9.95 -1.84
CA THR A 139 7.28 9.47 -2.15
C THR A 139 7.13 8.07 -2.73
N VAL A 140 7.44 7.91 -4.02
CA VAL A 140 7.40 6.64 -4.74
C VAL A 140 8.82 6.10 -4.84
N GLU A 141 9.04 4.90 -4.31
CA GLU A 141 10.32 4.20 -4.43
C GLU A 141 10.21 3.14 -5.53
N THR A 142 11.11 3.21 -6.49
CA THR A 142 11.19 2.28 -7.61
C THR A 142 12.53 1.58 -7.65
N TRP A 143 12.54 0.31 -7.99
CA TRP A 143 13.74 -0.42 -8.34
C TRP A 143 14.35 0.14 -9.63
N THR A 144 15.66 0.31 -9.64
CA THR A 144 16.38 0.80 -10.83
C THR A 144 16.51 -0.30 -11.89
N SER A 145 16.62 -1.56 -11.46
CA SER A 145 16.74 -2.73 -12.32
C SER A 145 15.73 -3.81 -11.94
N THR A 146 15.38 -4.67 -12.89
CA THR A 146 14.57 -5.88 -12.65
C THR A 146 15.20 -6.80 -11.62
N ALA A 147 16.54 -6.81 -11.51
CA ALA A 147 17.26 -7.57 -10.49
C ALA A 147 17.13 -6.98 -9.08
N GLN A 148 16.32 -5.93 -8.90
CA GLN A 148 16.09 -5.23 -7.63
C GLN A 148 17.40 -4.73 -6.98
N ARG A 149 18.38 -4.41 -7.83
CA ARG A 149 19.66 -3.83 -7.41
C ARG A 149 19.54 -2.30 -7.47
N GLY A 150 19.55 -1.68 -6.30
CA GLY A 150 19.41 -0.24 -6.16
C GLY A 150 17.96 0.24 -6.31
N SER A 151 17.67 1.35 -5.65
CA SER A 151 16.35 1.96 -5.61
C SER A 151 16.47 3.46 -5.79
N THR A 152 15.57 4.02 -6.57
CA THR A 152 15.43 5.45 -6.80
C THR A 152 14.12 5.92 -6.20
N SER A 153 14.15 7.01 -5.44
CA SER A 153 12.94 7.61 -4.88
C SER A 153 12.57 8.90 -5.62
N PHE A 154 11.29 9.06 -5.92
CA PHE A 154 10.73 10.27 -6.48
C PHE A 154 9.63 10.81 -5.57
N SER A 155 9.83 12.03 -5.09
CA SER A 155 8.88 12.70 -4.19
C SER A 155 8.25 13.89 -4.88
N GLY A 156 6.92 14.00 -4.81
CA GLY A 156 6.20 15.09 -5.44
C GLY A 156 4.71 15.11 -5.14
N VAL A 157 4.06 16.13 -5.67
CA VAL A 157 2.62 16.32 -5.57
C VAL A 157 1.90 15.48 -6.61
N LEU A 158 0.87 14.76 -6.18
CA LEU A 158 -0.03 14.03 -7.06
C LEU A 158 -0.94 14.99 -7.81
N ILE A 159 -0.63 15.24 -9.09
CA ILE A 159 -1.44 16.15 -9.91
C ILE A 159 -2.61 15.44 -10.58
N ALA A 160 -2.46 14.16 -10.92
CA ALA A 160 -3.51 13.41 -11.59
C ALA A 160 -3.40 11.90 -11.34
N ILE A 161 -4.56 11.26 -11.21
CA ILE A 161 -4.71 9.82 -11.22
C ILE A 161 -5.44 9.44 -12.52
N ARG A 162 -4.83 8.58 -13.33
CA ARG A 162 -5.43 8.02 -14.54
C ARG A 162 -5.87 6.59 -14.26
N ARG A 163 -7.18 6.35 -14.17
CA ARG A 163 -7.76 5.04 -13.85
C ARG A 163 -8.17 4.33 -15.14
N ARG A 164 -7.47 3.25 -15.51
CA ARG A 164 -7.67 2.50 -16.75
C ARG A 164 -7.46 0.99 -16.52
N GLY A 165 -8.18 0.42 -15.56
CA GLY A 165 -8.03 -1.01 -15.24
C GLY A 165 -6.64 -1.31 -14.68
N MET A 166 -5.87 -2.13 -15.41
CA MET A 166 -4.47 -2.45 -15.15
C MET A 166 -3.49 -1.34 -15.54
N ALA A 167 -3.83 -0.49 -16.51
CA ALA A 167 -2.99 0.62 -16.95
C ALA A 167 -3.16 1.88 -16.06
N THR A 168 -3.55 1.69 -14.81
CA THR A 168 -3.78 2.77 -13.86
C THR A 168 -2.43 3.42 -13.50
N SER A 169 -2.38 4.74 -13.57
CA SER A 169 -1.12 5.48 -13.37
C SER A 169 -1.30 6.75 -12.57
N LEU A 170 -0.27 7.08 -11.81
CA LEU A 170 -0.12 8.30 -11.02
C LEU A 170 0.78 9.26 -11.78
N VAL A 171 0.44 10.55 -11.77
CA VAL A 171 1.29 11.61 -12.30
C VAL A 171 1.71 12.48 -11.14
N LEU A 172 3.00 12.50 -10.87
CA LEU A 172 3.63 13.26 -9.81
C LEU A 172 4.41 14.43 -10.42
N ARG A 173 4.37 15.59 -9.76
CA ARG A 173 5.14 16.77 -10.14
C ARG A 173 5.97 17.25 -8.95
N THR A 174 7.21 17.63 -9.21
CA THR A 174 8.10 18.26 -8.25
C THR A 174 8.81 19.46 -8.89
N LEU A 175 9.30 20.36 -8.05
CA LEU A 175 10.18 21.45 -8.47
C LEU A 175 11.58 21.17 -7.94
N VAL A 176 12.51 20.93 -8.85
CA VAL A 176 13.92 20.77 -8.54
C VAL A 176 14.56 22.15 -8.47
N ALA A 177 15.28 22.41 -7.38
CA ALA A 177 15.95 23.68 -7.12
C ALA A 177 15.04 24.92 -7.31
N ASN A 178 13.75 24.78 -7.01
CA ASN A 178 12.71 25.83 -7.08
C ASN A 178 12.54 26.50 -8.46
N LYS A 179 13.07 25.91 -9.54
CA LYS A 179 13.06 26.50 -10.90
C LYS A 179 12.72 25.51 -12.01
N LEU A 180 13.09 24.23 -11.86
CA LEU A 180 12.88 23.22 -12.90
C LEU A 180 11.75 22.27 -12.52
N GLY A 181 10.65 22.33 -13.28
CA GLY A 181 9.49 21.46 -13.09
C GLY A 181 9.71 20.08 -13.69
N VAL A 182 9.80 19.05 -12.84
CA VAL A 182 9.94 17.65 -13.27
C VAL A 182 8.63 16.92 -13.00
N GLU A 183 8.12 16.23 -14.02
CA GLU A 183 6.94 15.37 -13.91
C GLU A 183 7.31 13.92 -14.20
N MET A 184 6.86 13.01 -13.35
CA MET A 184 7.03 11.57 -13.55
C MET A 184 5.68 10.85 -13.48
N ARG A 185 5.50 9.92 -14.41
CA ARG A 185 4.32 9.05 -14.45
C ARG A 185 4.70 7.64 -13.99
N PHE A 186 3.99 7.16 -12.98
CA PHE A 186 4.17 5.82 -12.43
C PHE A 186 2.97 4.94 -12.76
N SER A 187 3.22 3.74 -13.31
CA SER A 187 2.20 2.70 -13.50
C SER A 187 2.01 1.94 -12.19
N LEU A 188 0.84 2.06 -11.57
CA LEU A 188 0.56 1.61 -10.20
C LEU A 188 0.89 0.12 -9.95
N TYR A 189 0.58 -0.72 -10.93
CA TYR A 189 0.75 -2.17 -10.88
C TYR A 189 2.09 -2.65 -11.47
N SER A 190 3.05 -1.76 -11.64
CA SER A 190 4.38 -2.17 -12.09
C SER A 190 5.12 -2.93 -10.97
N PRO A 191 5.78 -4.06 -11.27
CA PRO A 191 6.61 -4.77 -10.30
C PRO A 191 7.87 -3.99 -9.92
N LEU A 192 8.26 -2.98 -10.71
CA LEU A 192 9.39 -2.10 -10.39
C LEU A 192 9.07 -1.12 -9.27
N ILE A 193 7.80 -0.85 -8.97
CA ILE A 193 7.46 -0.04 -7.81
C ILE A 193 7.69 -0.88 -6.56
N LYS A 194 8.58 -0.44 -5.69
CA LYS A 194 8.85 -1.06 -4.41
C LYS A 194 7.76 -0.66 -3.41
N GLN A 195 7.57 0.63 -3.19
CA GLN A 195 6.55 1.15 -2.28
C GLN A 195 6.09 2.57 -2.64
N ILE A 196 4.88 2.92 -2.18
CA ILE A 196 4.30 4.26 -2.29
C ILE A 196 4.04 4.77 -0.88
N LYS A 197 4.87 5.70 -0.42
CA LYS A 197 4.70 6.35 0.89
C LYS A 197 3.89 7.63 0.74
N VAL A 198 2.91 7.83 1.61
CA VAL A 198 2.11 9.05 1.65
C VAL A 198 2.71 9.98 2.69
N VAL A 199 3.32 11.08 2.25
CA VAL A 199 3.95 12.07 3.15
C VAL A 199 2.90 12.98 3.75
N ALA A 200 1.98 13.47 2.92
CA ALA A 200 0.88 14.31 3.35
C ALA A 200 -0.34 14.10 2.45
N ARG A 201 -1.52 14.00 3.04
CA ARG A 201 -2.78 13.91 2.30
C ARG A 201 -3.31 15.31 2.02
N ALA A 202 -3.89 15.50 0.83
CA ALA A 202 -4.61 16.74 0.55
C ALA A 202 -5.97 16.72 1.25
N GLU A 203 -6.05 17.42 2.37
CA GLU A 203 -7.29 17.60 3.11
C GLU A 203 -7.97 18.95 2.81
N ALA A 204 -9.27 19.02 3.11
CA ALA A 204 -10.03 20.26 3.02
C ALA A 204 -9.69 21.22 4.17
N SER A 205 -9.21 20.68 5.30
CA SER A 205 -8.84 21.46 6.47
C SER A 205 -7.60 22.32 6.21
N LYS A 206 -7.64 23.58 6.64
CA LYS A 206 -6.51 24.51 6.54
C LYS A 206 -5.41 24.23 7.59
N ARG A 207 -5.68 23.34 8.56
CA ARG A 207 -4.77 23.07 9.70
C ARG A 207 -3.62 22.13 9.35
N GLN A 208 -3.81 21.24 8.37
CA GLN A 208 -2.78 20.28 8.00
C GLN A 208 -1.75 20.88 7.04
N GLN A 209 -0.50 20.46 7.21
CA GLN A 209 0.60 20.83 6.32
C GLN A 209 0.42 20.14 4.97
N GLY A 210 0.52 20.92 3.89
CA GLY A 210 0.42 20.42 2.52
C GLY A 210 -0.50 21.26 1.64
N LEU A 211 -0.84 20.71 0.47
CA LEU A 211 -1.70 21.39 -0.49
C LEU A 211 -3.17 21.13 -0.15
N ARG A 212 -3.97 22.20 -0.08
CA ARG A 212 -5.41 22.08 0.18
C ARG A 212 -6.10 21.26 -0.90
N ARG A 213 -7.01 20.38 -0.49
CA ARG A 213 -7.90 19.66 -1.41
C ARG A 213 -8.66 20.65 -2.29
N THR A 214 -8.48 20.49 -3.59
CA THR A 214 -9.15 21.29 -4.61
C THR A 214 -10.35 20.52 -5.17
N ARG A 215 -11.37 21.24 -5.64
CA ARG A 215 -12.56 20.64 -6.28
C ARG A 215 -12.26 20.01 -7.66
N ARG A 216 -11.08 20.28 -8.23
CA ARG A 216 -10.64 19.76 -9.53
C ARG A 216 -10.09 18.34 -9.37
N ALA A 217 -10.50 17.44 -10.26
CA ALA A 217 -10.00 16.06 -10.29
C ALA A 217 -8.53 15.94 -10.74
N LYS A 218 -8.03 16.92 -11.50
CA LYS A 218 -6.64 16.99 -11.99
C LYS A 218 -6.10 18.41 -11.79
N LEU A 219 -4.89 18.51 -11.25
CA LEU A 219 -4.26 19.78 -10.87
C LEU A 219 -3.20 20.23 -11.89
N TYR A 220 -3.50 20.13 -13.19
CA TYR A 220 -2.56 20.54 -14.25
C TYR A 220 -2.22 22.04 -14.21
N TYR A 221 -3.03 22.85 -13.53
CA TYR A 221 -2.72 24.27 -13.32
C TYR A 221 -1.45 24.48 -12.45
N LEU A 222 -1.05 23.49 -11.64
CA LEU A 222 0.21 23.54 -10.88
C LEU A 222 1.47 23.56 -11.76
N ARG A 223 1.32 23.39 -13.07
CA ARG A 223 2.41 23.63 -14.03
C ARG A 223 2.76 25.11 -14.20
N ARG A 224 1.80 26.00 -13.93
CA ARG A 224 1.96 27.45 -13.97
C ARG A 224 2.15 28.04 -12.56
N ASP A 225 1.60 27.36 -11.54
CA ASP A 225 1.62 27.82 -10.15
C ASP A 225 2.76 27.20 -9.31
N ASP A 226 4.01 27.51 -9.67
CA ASP A 226 5.19 26.93 -9.02
C ASP A 226 5.32 27.31 -7.52
N ARG A 227 4.79 28.47 -7.12
CA ARG A 227 4.79 28.94 -5.72
C ARG A 227 4.20 27.91 -4.74
N ARG A 228 3.14 27.21 -5.16
CA ARG A 228 2.44 26.22 -4.31
C ARG A 228 3.23 24.92 -4.18
N LEU A 229 4.04 24.59 -5.18
CA LEU A 229 4.87 23.39 -5.20
C LEU A 229 6.15 23.57 -4.36
N ASN A 230 6.71 24.79 -4.30
CA ASN A 230 7.88 25.09 -3.47
C ASN A 230 7.65 24.79 -1.98
N ALA A 231 6.43 25.02 -1.48
CA ALA A 231 6.06 24.68 -0.09
C ALA A 231 6.17 23.18 0.22
N VAL A 232 6.01 22.31 -0.79
CA VAL A 232 6.05 20.85 -0.63
C VAL A 232 7.47 20.32 -0.54
N ALA A 233 8.44 20.99 -1.17
CA ALA A 233 9.84 20.58 -1.14
C ALA A 233 10.41 20.55 0.29
N GLY A 234 9.99 21.49 1.16
CA GLY A 234 10.37 21.50 2.57
C GLY A 234 9.85 20.29 3.33
N MET A 235 8.60 19.89 3.09
CA MET A 235 7.97 18.74 3.77
C MET A 235 8.65 17.41 3.42
N VAL A 236 8.99 17.23 2.15
CA VAL A 236 9.72 16.04 1.68
C VAL A 236 11.11 15.96 2.33
N LYS A 237 11.82 17.09 2.43
CA LYS A 237 13.13 17.15 3.11
C LYS A 237 13.01 16.78 4.58
N ALA A 238 12.02 17.34 5.28
CA ALA A 238 11.79 17.03 6.69
C ALA A 238 11.45 15.54 6.90
N GLN A 239 10.62 14.96 6.04
CA GLN A 239 10.31 13.53 6.09
C GLN A 239 11.56 12.68 5.86
N ARG A 240 12.41 13.03 4.89
CA ARG A 240 13.66 12.31 4.63
C ARG A 240 14.64 12.39 5.79
N GLN A 241 14.83 13.57 6.38
CA GLN A 241 15.68 13.76 7.56
C GLN A 241 15.15 12.98 8.77
N ALA A 242 13.82 12.92 8.95
CA ALA A 242 13.21 12.13 10.01
C ALA A 242 13.43 10.62 9.81
N GLU A 243 13.35 10.14 8.58
CA GLU A 243 13.67 8.74 8.24
C GLU A 243 15.15 8.41 8.48
N GLU A 244 16.06 9.29 8.06
CA GLU A 244 17.52 9.14 8.28
C GLU A 244 17.86 9.14 9.79
N ALA A 245 17.33 10.09 10.56
CA ALA A 245 17.53 10.13 12.01
C ALA A 245 16.91 8.92 12.73
N ALA A 246 15.78 8.40 12.27
CA ALA A 246 15.18 7.17 12.80
C ALA A 246 16.06 5.95 12.50
N GLN A 247 16.64 5.86 11.31
CA GLN A 247 17.58 4.80 10.94
C GLN A 247 18.85 4.86 11.78
N GLU A 248 19.42 6.04 12.02
CA GLU A 248 20.59 6.19 12.90
C GLU A 248 20.29 5.77 14.34
N ARG A 249 19.11 6.14 14.86
CA ARG A 249 18.67 5.71 16.20
C ARG A 249 18.48 4.20 16.26
N ALA A 250 17.89 3.61 15.23
CA ALA A 250 17.73 2.16 15.13
C ALA A 250 19.09 1.43 15.02
N ALA A 251 20.03 1.97 14.25
CA ALA A 251 21.38 1.43 14.13
C ALA A 251 22.16 1.53 15.44
N LYS A 252 22.07 2.66 16.17
CA LYS A 252 22.67 2.84 17.49
C LYS A 252 22.04 1.91 18.54
N ALA A 253 20.72 1.71 18.49
CA ALA A 253 20.03 0.76 19.37
C ALA A 253 20.45 -0.69 19.08
N ALA A 254 20.66 -1.04 17.82
CA ALA A 254 21.15 -2.36 17.42
C ALA A 254 22.62 -2.61 17.81
N LEU A 255 23.43 -1.57 17.98
CA LEU A 255 24.84 -1.68 18.37
C LEU A 255 25.05 -1.99 19.87
N GLY A 256 24.00 -1.97 20.69
CA GLY A 256 24.05 -2.25 22.12
C GLY A 256 24.79 -1.19 22.96
N PRO A 257 24.54 -1.09 24.28
CA PRO A 257 25.31 -0.21 25.14
C PRO A 257 26.74 -0.76 25.30
N GLN A 258 27.72 -0.12 24.68
CA GLN A 258 29.12 -0.36 25.01
C GLN A 258 29.33 -0.01 26.48
N GLN A 259 29.63 -1.04 27.29
CA GLN A 259 30.04 -0.88 28.68
C GLN A 259 31.18 0.13 28.72
N GLN A 260 30.91 1.31 29.28
CA GLN A 260 31.95 2.26 29.65
C GLN A 260 32.83 1.55 30.68
N LYS A 261 33.97 0.99 30.25
CA LYS A 261 35.08 0.68 31.14
C LYS A 261 35.48 2.01 31.77
N GLY A 262 34.98 2.25 32.99
CA GLY A 262 35.26 3.47 33.74
C GLY A 262 36.76 3.71 33.83
N PRO A 263 37.21 4.98 33.77
CA PRO A 263 38.61 5.30 33.98
C PRO A 263 39.01 4.87 35.39
N GLN A 264 39.97 3.94 35.49
CA GLN A 264 40.59 3.56 36.75
C GLN A 264 41.20 4.83 37.38
N GLN A 265 40.65 5.26 38.51
CA GLN A 265 41.24 6.29 39.35
C GLN A 265 42.60 5.79 39.84
N LYS A 266 43.69 6.21 39.20
CA LYS A 266 45.04 6.06 39.76
C LYS A 266 45.13 6.96 40.99
N GLY A 267 45.40 6.33 42.13
CA GLY A 267 45.32 6.90 43.46
C GLY A 267 46.14 8.18 43.66
N GLN A 268 45.50 9.16 44.29
CA GLN A 268 46.18 10.27 44.94
C GLN A 268 46.88 9.73 46.19
N GLN A 269 48.23 9.72 46.18
CA GLN A 269 49.02 9.48 47.37
C GLN A 269 48.89 10.67 48.32
N GLN A 270 48.43 10.38 49.53
CA GLN A 270 48.34 11.30 50.66
C GLN A 270 49.74 11.76 51.06
N LYS A 271 50.07 13.05 50.86
CA LYS A 271 51.20 13.66 51.55
C LYS A 271 50.79 13.91 52.99
N GLY A 272 51.41 13.14 53.89
CA GLY A 272 51.23 13.20 55.33
C GLY A 272 51.54 14.58 55.91
N GLN A 273 50.69 14.97 56.84
CA GLN A 273 50.93 16.02 57.81
C GLN A 273 52.11 15.61 58.70
N GLN A 274 53.11 16.49 58.83
CA GLN A 274 53.93 16.56 60.04
C GLN A 274 54.01 18.02 60.47
N GLN A 275 53.17 18.37 61.43
CA GLN A 275 53.41 19.45 62.36
C GLN A 275 53.87 18.86 63.69
N LYS A 276 54.71 19.65 64.38
CA LYS A 276 55.12 19.59 65.79
C LYS A 276 56.46 18.90 66.08
N ARG A 277 57.47 19.74 66.37
CA ARG A 277 58.20 19.86 67.66
C ARG A 277 59.29 20.93 67.47
N ALA A 278 59.20 22.09 68.10
CA ALA A 278 59.50 22.41 69.51
C ALA A 278 61.00 22.70 69.77
N LYS A 279 61.26 23.89 70.34
CA LYS A 279 62.47 24.34 71.07
C LYS A 279 63.74 24.44 70.19
N ARG A 280 64.55 25.49 70.20
CA ARG A 280 65.02 26.37 71.28
C ARG A 280 65.60 27.63 70.66
#